data_AF-A0A7X8PVM9-F1
#
_entry.id   AF-A0A7X8PVM9-F1
#
_cell.length_a   1.000
_cell.length_b   1.000
_cell.length_c   1.000
_cell.angle_alpha   90.00
_cell.angle_beta   90.00
_cell.angle_gamma   90.00
#
_symmetry.space_group_name_H-M   'P 1'
#
loop_
_entity.id
_entity.type
_entity.pdbx_description
1 polymer ?
#
loop_
_entity_poly.entity_id
_entity_poly.type
_entity_poly.pdbx_seq_one_letter_code
_entity_poly.pdbx_strand_id
1 'polypeptide(L)'
;MDRLYRTFADYYNRKDFRQFQNDLSRETYESLANSYSNSHNEVKTVTNMCDTLNGKSFEKLHFYSRKIHGTRSFVEFFNQDKPVTTEMADLAIISVVTQGRNIIYEKISFVQNKKENTVDNWEIDQNQLYLLRNFPTITGKKGLFKKNYADEIIFLNYSGNLGTYGLFKNPGEMVLVNAKTIYGLQNRNKISYDNLKNHIDTSTTRKSNSFPFFWFDHPFWDDMIHRMFRYFPKYGIPFFDLPFLNNISNSMNIYDFIRNWTLFNIGEVCHACGNIIDKDLSVMTRVLLKKAGLNEIMNIETEQNSFENNITLLIAHLDLE
;
A
#
# COMPACT_ATOMS: atom_id res chain seq x y z
N MET A 1 -19.51 -7.42 0.26
CA MET A 1 -18.41 -8.36 0.62
C MET A 1 -18.47 -9.74 -0.04
N ASP A 2 -19.60 -10.43 -0.12
CA ASP A 2 -19.64 -11.82 -0.66
C ASP A 2 -19.09 -11.99 -2.07
N ARG A 3 -19.57 -11.14 -2.98
CA ARG A 3 -19.09 -11.09 -4.37
C ARG A 3 -17.59 -10.79 -4.45
N LEU A 4 -17.09 -9.88 -3.62
CA LEU A 4 -15.67 -9.54 -3.54
C LEU A 4 -14.82 -10.77 -3.16
N TYR A 5 -15.20 -11.44 -2.07
CA TYR A 5 -14.52 -12.65 -1.61
C TYR A 5 -14.54 -13.77 -2.63
N ARG A 6 -15.70 -14.00 -3.25
CA ARG A 6 -15.84 -15.00 -4.30
C ARG A 6 -14.95 -14.68 -5.50
N THR A 7 -14.92 -13.42 -5.94
CA THR A 7 -14.11 -12.99 -7.09
C THR A 7 -12.63 -13.22 -6.82
N PHE A 8 -12.12 -12.81 -5.65
CA PHE A 8 -10.73 -13.07 -5.30
C PHE A 8 -10.43 -14.55 -5.06
N ALA A 9 -11.37 -15.33 -4.53
CA ALA A 9 -11.22 -16.77 -4.40
C ALA A 9 -11.09 -17.46 -5.77
N ASP A 10 -11.90 -17.03 -6.74
CA ASP A 10 -11.84 -17.51 -8.11
C ASP A 10 -10.50 -17.11 -8.77
N TYR A 11 -10.05 -15.86 -8.62
CA TYR A 11 -8.76 -15.39 -9.14
C TYR A 11 -7.57 -16.12 -8.52
N TYR A 12 -7.56 -16.31 -7.20
CA TYR A 12 -6.46 -16.98 -6.50
C TYR A 12 -6.22 -18.41 -6.98
N ASN A 13 -7.28 -19.12 -7.37
CA ASN A 13 -7.20 -20.52 -7.84
C ASN A 13 -6.93 -20.64 -9.34
N ARG A 14 -6.85 -19.53 -10.08
CA ARG A 14 -6.75 -19.49 -11.53
C ARG A 14 -5.31 -19.42 -12.02
N LYS A 15 -4.96 -20.33 -12.94
CA LYS A 15 -3.61 -20.40 -13.53
C LYS A 15 -3.29 -19.19 -14.40
N ASP A 16 -4.26 -18.71 -15.16
CA ASP A 16 -4.14 -17.54 -16.03
C ASP A 16 -3.99 -16.23 -15.24
N PHE A 17 -4.67 -16.10 -14.09
CA PHE A 17 -4.42 -14.97 -13.18
C PHE A 17 -2.99 -14.99 -12.63
N ARG A 18 -2.50 -16.17 -12.23
CA ARG A 18 -1.09 -16.31 -11.78
C ARG A 18 -0.10 -16.01 -12.91
N GLN A 19 -0.40 -16.40 -14.14
CA GLN A 19 0.40 -16.06 -15.30
C GLN A 19 0.44 -14.54 -15.53
N PHE A 20 -0.73 -13.88 -15.48
CA PHE A 20 -0.83 -12.43 -15.54
C PHE A 20 0.04 -11.72 -14.48
N GLN A 21 -0.02 -12.18 -13.21
CA GLN A 21 0.82 -11.64 -12.14
C GLN A 21 2.33 -11.79 -12.45
N ASN A 22 2.75 -12.96 -12.94
CA ASN A 22 4.15 -13.22 -13.27
C ASN A 22 4.63 -12.36 -14.45
N ASP A 23 3.80 -12.20 -15.49
CA ASP A 23 4.14 -11.39 -16.65
C ASP A 23 4.25 -9.91 -16.27
N LEU A 24 3.28 -9.39 -15.49
CA LEU A 24 3.33 -8.03 -14.97
C LEU A 24 4.56 -7.78 -14.08
N SER A 25 4.93 -8.78 -13.26
CA SER A 25 6.13 -8.73 -12.42
C SER A 25 7.41 -8.66 -13.25
N ARG A 26 7.51 -9.49 -14.31
CA ARG A 26 8.66 -9.49 -15.23
C ARG A 26 8.79 -8.15 -15.94
N GLU A 27 7.70 -7.63 -16.50
CA GLU A 27 7.72 -6.32 -17.17
C GLU A 27 8.16 -5.19 -16.23
N THR A 28 7.69 -5.23 -14.99
CA THR A 28 8.06 -4.24 -13.97
C THR A 28 9.52 -4.37 -13.55
N TYR A 29 10.01 -5.61 -13.37
CA TYR A 29 11.42 -5.90 -13.10
C TYR A 29 12.32 -5.34 -14.20
N GLU A 30 12.01 -5.61 -15.47
CA GLU A 30 12.79 -5.15 -16.62
C GLU A 30 12.81 -3.61 -16.70
N SER A 31 11.69 -2.95 -16.42
CA SER A 31 11.59 -1.48 -16.35
C SER A 31 12.48 -0.88 -15.24
N LEU A 32 12.47 -1.49 -14.06
CA LEU A 32 13.34 -1.10 -12.95
C LEU A 32 14.83 -1.39 -13.27
N ALA A 33 15.14 -2.56 -13.83
CA ALA A 33 16.48 -2.96 -14.26
C ALA A 33 17.10 -2.00 -15.27
N ASN A 34 16.31 -1.60 -16.26
CA ASN A 34 16.71 -0.57 -17.22
C ASN A 34 16.92 0.78 -16.54
N SER A 35 16.14 1.11 -15.52
CA SER A 35 16.30 2.38 -14.78
C SER A 35 17.60 2.42 -13.98
N TYR A 36 17.97 1.32 -13.33
CA TYR A 36 19.25 1.20 -12.62
C TYR A 36 20.45 1.22 -13.56
N SER A 37 20.38 0.46 -14.67
CA SER A 37 21.47 0.38 -15.64
C SER A 37 21.80 1.74 -16.26
N ASN A 38 20.79 2.59 -16.45
CA ASN A 38 20.94 3.95 -16.95
C ASN A 38 21.22 5.00 -15.85
N SER A 39 21.51 4.58 -14.62
CA SER A 39 21.78 5.46 -13.47
C SER A 39 20.68 6.51 -13.22
N HIS A 40 19.43 6.17 -13.56
CA HIS A 40 18.31 7.07 -13.32
C HIS A 40 18.16 7.39 -11.82
N ASN A 41 17.76 8.63 -11.52
CA ASN A 41 17.41 9.03 -10.16
C ASN A 41 16.07 8.40 -9.73
N GLU A 42 15.79 8.44 -8.43
CA GLU A 42 14.59 7.83 -7.84
C GLU A 42 13.29 8.25 -8.54
N VAL A 43 13.17 9.54 -8.88
CA VAL A 43 11.99 10.09 -9.54
C VAL A 43 11.76 9.44 -10.91
N LYS A 44 12.81 9.25 -11.70
CA LYS A 44 12.70 8.62 -13.02
C LYS A 44 12.46 7.12 -12.92
N THR A 45 13.07 6.43 -11.94
CA THR A 45 12.79 5.02 -11.64
C THR A 45 11.32 4.80 -11.30
N VAL A 46 10.76 5.60 -10.40
CA VAL A 46 9.34 5.54 -10.04
C VAL A 46 8.45 5.84 -11.25
N THR A 47 8.81 6.83 -12.07
CA THR A 47 8.04 7.18 -13.27
C THR A 47 7.97 6.01 -14.26
N ASN A 48 9.11 5.35 -14.54
CA ASN A 48 9.13 4.21 -15.46
C ASN A 48 8.31 3.01 -14.92
N MET A 49 8.34 2.76 -13.61
CA MET A 49 7.48 1.75 -12.98
C MET A 49 6.00 2.10 -13.16
N CYS A 50 5.63 3.36 -12.98
CA CYS A 50 4.25 3.84 -13.16
C CYS A 50 3.77 3.59 -14.59
N ASP A 51 4.58 3.96 -15.58
CA ASP A 51 4.24 3.79 -16.99
C ASP A 51 4.05 2.30 -17.35
N THR A 52 4.84 1.40 -16.76
CA THR A 52 4.68 -0.05 -16.95
C THR A 52 3.38 -0.58 -16.36
N LEU A 53 2.98 -0.11 -15.18
CA LEU A 53 1.80 -0.61 -14.45
C LEU A 53 0.48 0.00 -14.94
N ASN A 54 0.53 1.21 -15.49
CA ASN A 54 -0.67 1.94 -15.87
C ASN A 54 -1.41 1.29 -17.04
N GLY A 55 -2.73 1.13 -16.89
CA GLY A 55 -3.63 0.62 -17.94
C GLY A 55 -3.63 -0.91 -18.07
N LYS A 56 -2.92 -1.63 -17.21
CA LYS A 56 -2.97 -3.10 -17.18
C LYS A 56 -4.32 -3.55 -16.62
N SER A 57 -4.80 -4.71 -17.07
CA SER A 57 -6.05 -5.27 -16.56
C SER A 57 -6.07 -6.79 -16.64
N PHE A 58 -6.89 -7.39 -15.78
CA PHE A 58 -7.27 -8.80 -15.82
C PHE A 58 -8.78 -8.87 -15.53
N GLU A 59 -9.57 -9.12 -16.57
CA GLU A 59 -11.04 -9.11 -16.48
C GLU A 59 -11.58 -7.83 -15.82
N LYS A 60 -12.16 -7.95 -14.62
CA LYS A 60 -12.77 -6.88 -13.83
C LYS A 60 -11.75 -6.08 -13.00
N LEU A 61 -10.48 -6.52 -12.98
CA LEU A 61 -9.40 -5.90 -12.23
C LEU A 61 -8.61 -4.97 -13.15
N HIS A 62 -8.54 -3.69 -12.80
CA HIS A 62 -7.87 -2.64 -13.54
C HIS A 62 -6.77 -2.01 -12.70
N PHE A 63 -5.64 -1.71 -13.33
CA PHE A 63 -4.49 -1.10 -12.67
C PHE A 63 -4.22 0.26 -13.29
N TYR A 64 -4.24 1.29 -12.44
CA TYR A 64 -3.94 2.66 -12.83
C TYR A 64 -2.69 3.11 -12.12
N SER A 65 -1.86 3.87 -12.83
CA SER A 65 -0.79 4.61 -12.20
C SER A 65 -0.78 6.04 -12.68
N ARG A 66 -0.67 6.97 -11.72
CA ARG A 66 -0.73 8.40 -11.97
C ARG A 66 0.28 9.11 -11.10
N LYS A 67 1.09 9.96 -11.72
CA LYS A 67 1.90 10.93 -11.00
C LYS A 67 1.13 12.23 -10.93
N ILE A 68 0.72 12.63 -9.73
CA ILE A 68 0.10 13.93 -9.55
C ILE A 68 1.21 14.95 -9.33
N HIS A 69 1.26 15.93 -10.22
CA HIS A 69 2.23 17.02 -10.16
C HIS A 69 1.63 18.21 -9.41
N GLY A 70 2.38 18.72 -8.43
CA GLY A 70 1.95 19.84 -7.60
C GLY A 70 2.94 20.17 -6.49
N THR A 71 2.47 20.92 -5.51
CA THR A 71 3.25 21.24 -4.31
C THR A 71 3.37 20.02 -3.42
N ARG A 72 4.59 19.63 -3.02
CA ARG A 72 4.80 18.57 -2.01
C ARG A 72 3.96 18.81 -0.76
N SER A 73 3.33 17.75 -0.26
CA SER A 73 2.46 17.84 0.90
C SER A 73 3.25 17.65 2.19
N PHE A 74 3.35 18.73 2.96
CA PHE A 74 4.08 18.73 4.23
C PHE A 74 3.10 18.69 5.40
N VAL A 75 3.43 17.84 6.36
CA VAL A 75 2.70 17.66 7.61
C VAL A 75 3.63 18.02 8.77
N GLU A 76 3.06 18.65 9.79
CA GLU A 76 3.72 18.88 11.07
C GLU A 76 3.18 17.93 12.11
N PHE A 77 4.06 17.40 12.95
CA PHE A 77 3.72 16.55 14.09
C PHE A 77 4.77 16.70 15.18
N PHE A 78 4.43 16.22 16.38
CA PHE A 78 5.37 16.15 17.49
C PHE A 78 6.08 14.79 17.51
N ASN A 79 7.41 14.82 17.46
CA ASN A 79 8.25 13.67 17.76
C ASN A 79 8.94 13.95 19.09
N GLN A 80 8.52 13.23 20.14
CA GLN A 80 8.78 13.64 21.52
C GLN A 80 8.22 15.06 21.72
N ASP A 81 8.99 16.01 22.26
CA ASP A 81 8.54 17.38 22.51
C ASP A 81 8.97 18.37 21.41
N LYS A 82 9.41 17.87 20.24
CA LYS A 82 9.90 18.72 19.15
C LYS A 82 8.92 18.72 17.99
N PRO A 83 8.51 19.90 17.49
CA PRO A 83 7.75 19.99 16.26
C PRO A 83 8.66 19.62 15.09
N VAL A 84 8.17 18.74 14.23
CA VAL A 84 8.87 18.27 13.04
C VAL A 84 7.94 18.47 11.85
N THR A 85 8.49 19.01 10.76
CA THR A 85 7.78 19.13 9.48
C THR A 85 8.46 18.26 8.44
N THR A 86 7.75 17.27 7.89
CA THR A 86 8.25 16.40 6.80
C THR A 86 7.23 16.29 5.68
N GLU A 87 7.69 15.78 4.53
CA GLU A 87 6.81 15.36 3.46
C GLU A 87 6.07 14.08 3.86
N MET A 88 4.79 13.94 3.49
CA MET A 88 4.00 12.79 3.92
C MET A 88 4.52 11.46 3.36
N ALA A 89 4.66 11.35 2.04
CA ALA A 89 5.13 10.16 1.33
C ALA A 89 5.33 10.49 -0.16
N ASP A 90 6.14 9.68 -0.86
CA ASP A 90 6.39 9.84 -2.31
C ASP A 90 5.33 9.13 -3.17
N LEU A 91 4.74 8.06 -2.63
CA LEU A 91 3.84 7.15 -3.31
C LEU A 91 2.67 6.79 -2.39
N ALA A 92 1.48 6.59 -2.95
CA ALA A 92 0.37 5.91 -2.28
C ALA A 92 -0.11 4.71 -3.10
N ILE A 93 -0.28 3.58 -2.43
CA ILE A 93 -0.87 2.36 -2.99
C ILE A 93 -2.32 2.31 -2.53
N ILE A 94 -3.26 2.31 -3.46
CA ILE A 94 -4.69 2.30 -3.19
C ILE A 94 -5.28 1.02 -3.79
N SER A 95 -6.08 0.31 -3.01
CA SER A 95 -6.90 -0.80 -3.49
C SER A 95 -8.37 -0.42 -3.32
N VAL A 96 -9.14 -0.44 -4.40
CA VAL A 96 -10.53 0.02 -4.40
C VAL A 96 -11.43 -0.99 -5.08
N VAL A 97 -12.61 -1.23 -4.50
CA VAL A 97 -13.65 -2.06 -5.11
C VAL A 97 -14.88 -1.21 -5.34
N THR A 98 -15.44 -1.30 -6.53
CA THR A 98 -16.72 -0.69 -6.86
C THR A 98 -17.80 -1.73 -7.11
N GLN A 99 -19.04 -1.32 -6.88
CA GLN A 99 -20.23 -1.95 -7.42
C GLN A 99 -21.02 -0.86 -8.14
N GLY A 100 -21.11 -0.97 -9.45
CA GLY A 100 -21.34 0.13 -10.38
C GLY A 100 -20.29 1.20 -10.15
N ARG A 101 -20.75 2.44 -9.95
CA ARG A 101 -19.86 3.55 -9.59
C ARG A 101 -19.65 3.68 -8.08
N ASN A 102 -20.39 2.94 -7.25
CA ASN A 102 -20.30 3.12 -5.80
C ASN A 102 -19.10 2.37 -5.24
N ILE A 103 -18.26 3.07 -4.50
CA ILE A 103 -17.13 2.46 -3.80
C ILE A 103 -17.67 1.65 -2.62
N ILE A 104 -17.30 0.38 -2.53
CA ILE A 104 -17.73 -0.53 -1.46
C ILE A 104 -16.57 -1.05 -0.61
N TYR A 105 -15.33 -0.80 -1.01
CA TYR A 105 -14.13 -1.18 -0.26
C TYR A 105 -12.97 -0.28 -0.67
N GLU A 106 -12.20 0.20 0.29
CA GLU A 106 -11.01 1.03 0.08
C GLU A 106 -9.90 0.62 1.06
N LYS A 107 -8.70 0.49 0.52
CA LYS A 107 -7.46 0.44 1.29
C LYS A 107 -6.45 1.43 0.77
N ILE A 108 -5.58 1.88 1.65
CA ILE A 108 -4.47 2.74 1.28
C ILE A 108 -3.21 2.43 2.11
N SER A 109 -2.06 2.60 1.48
CA SER A 109 -0.75 2.66 2.15
C SER A 109 0.06 3.84 1.60
N PHE A 110 0.67 4.61 2.48
CA PHE A 110 1.63 5.65 2.16
C PHE A 110 3.04 5.07 2.16
N VAL A 111 3.75 5.24 1.04
CA VAL A 111 5.05 4.65 0.77
C VAL A 111 6.09 5.76 0.66
N GLN A 112 7.10 5.73 1.53
CA GLN A 112 8.33 6.49 1.30
C GLN A 112 9.29 5.64 0.48
N ASN A 113 9.68 6.13 -0.68
CA ASN A 113 10.64 5.45 -1.52
C ASN A 113 12.07 5.76 -1.06
N LYS A 114 12.95 4.77 -1.19
CA LYS A 114 14.40 4.91 -0.96
C LYS A 114 15.15 4.10 -2.00
N LYS A 115 16.07 4.76 -2.69
CA LYS A 115 17.11 4.08 -3.47
C LYS A 115 18.22 3.58 -2.55
N GLU A 116 18.76 2.43 -2.89
CA GLU A 116 19.94 1.84 -2.26
C GLU A 116 21.11 2.84 -2.21
N ASN A 117 21.70 3.04 -1.01
CA ASN A 117 22.84 3.93 -0.82
C ASN A 117 24.16 3.21 -1.11
N THR A 118 24.30 2.02 -0.53
CA THR A 118 25.37 1.06 -0.79
C THR A 118 24.72 -0.29 -1.04
N VAL A 119 25.43 -1.21 -1.71
CA VAL A 119 24.91 -2.55 -2.01
C VAL A 119 24.23 -3.17 -0.77
N ASP A 120 22.98 -3.59 -0.95
CA ASP A 120 22.05 -4.18 0.00
C ASP A 120 21.71 -3.32 1.22
N ASN A 121 21.83 -1.99 1.14
CA ASN A 121 21.62 -1.08 2.26
C ASN A 121 20.92 0.24 1.90
N TRP A 122 20.04 0.69 2.79
CA TRP A 122 19.29 1.95 2.67
C TRP A 122 19.45 2.82 3.90
N GLU A 123 19.45 4.14 3.69
CA GLU A 123 19.42 5.13 4.77
C GLU A 123 17.99 5.61 5.02
N ILE A 124 17.58 5.58 6.28
CA ILE A 124 16.23 5.85 6.74
C ILE A 124 16.23 7.12 7.61
N ASP A 125 15.47 8.12 7.16
CA ASP A 125 15.23 9.32 7.94
C ASP A 125 14.36 8.98 9.16
N GLN A 126 14.85 9.34 10.36
CA GLN A 126 14.20 8.91 11.61
C GLN A 126 12.89 9.64 11.88
N ASN A 127 12.74 10.87 11.38
CA ASN A 127 11.50 11.62 11.52
C ASN A 127 10.42 11.06 10.59
N GLN A 128 10.78 10.75 9.34
CA GLN A 128 9.92 10.08 8.38
C GLN A 128 9.51 8.69 8.87
N LEU A 129 10.44 7.94 9.48
CA LEU A 129 10.15 6.64 10.08
C LEU A 129 9.18 6.75 11.25
N TYR A 130 9.36 7.75 12.12
CA TYR A 130 8.43 8.00 13.22
C TYR A 130 7.02 8.33 12.70
N LEU A 131 6.91 9.20 11.68
CA LEU A 131 5.64 9.54 11.04
C LEU A 131 4.95 8.29 10.49
N LEU A 132 5.61 7.53 9.62
CA LEU A 132 5.02 6.37 8.92
C LEU A 132 4.79 5.17 9.84
N ARG A 133 5.49 5.06 10.97
CA ARG A 133 5.26 4.00 11.93
C ARG A 133 4.04 4.29 12.79
N ASN A 134 3.92 5.52 13.29
CA ASN A 134 2.98 5.84 14.37
C ASN A 134 1.75 6.59 13.88
N PHE A 135 1.82 7.30 12.76
CA PHE A 135 0.80 8.26 12.32
C PHE A 135 0.29 9.10 13.49
N PRO A 136 1.18 9.89 14.14
CA PRO A 136 0.76 10.78 15.21
C PRO A 136 -0.31 11.75 14.69
N THR A 137 -0.98 12.47 15.59
CA THR A 137 -1.80 13.61 15.20
C THR A 137 -0.96 14.57 14.35
N ILE A 138 -1.43 14.85 13.14
CA ILE A 138 -0.71 15.69 12.17
C ILE A 138 -1.51 16.94 11.83
N THR A 139 -0.81 18.01 11.47
CA THR A 139 -1.41 19.23 10.93
C THR A 139 -0.83 19.54 9.56
N GLY A 140 -1.69 19.89 8.61
CA GLY A 140 -1.25 20.26 7.26
C GLY A 140 -0.54 21.61 7.21
N LYS A 141 0.73 21.65 6.81
CA LYS A 141 1.49 22.90 6.62
C LYS A 141 1.58 23.34 5.17
N LYS A 142 1.56 22.40 4.23
CA LYS A 142 1.66 22.69 2.79
C LYS A 142 0.95 21.62 1.96
N GLY A 143 0.54 21.98 0.75
CA GLY A 143 -0.05 21.06 -0.22
C GLY A 143 -1.43 20.56 0.19
N LEU A 144 -1.68 19.28 -0.03
CA LEU A 144 -2.97 18.61 0.13
C LEU A 144 -3.57 18.80 1.52
N PHE A 145 -2.77 18.61 2.57
CA PHE A 145 -3.27 18.64 3.94
C PHE A 145 -3.74 20.04 4.38
N LYS A 146 -2.97 21.09 4.07
CA LYS A 146 -3.33 22.47 4.47
C LYS A 146 -4.62 22.98 3.84
N LYS A 147 -4.94 22.56 2.61
CA LYS A 147 -6.12 23.04 1.88
C LYS A 147 -7.40 22.30 2.24
N ASN A 148 -7.27 21.08 2.78
CA ASN A 148 -8.36 20.14 2.95
C ASN A 148 -8.69 19.87 4.42
N TYR A 149 -7.79 20.23 5.33
CA TYR A 149 -7.99 20.08 6.76
C TYR A 149 -7.73 21.44 7.41
N ALA A 150 -8.75 21.95 8.11
CA ALA A 150 -8.63 23.15 8.94
C ALA A 150 -8.05 22.81 10.33
N ASP A 151 -8.28 21.58 10.78
CA ASP A 151 -7.95 21.07 12.10
C ASP A 151 -6.89 19.94 12.03
N GLU A 152 -6.66 19.32 13.18
CA GLU A 152 -5.84 18.12 13.33
C GLU A 152 -6.39 16.95 12.51
N ILE A 153 -5.49 16.14 11.98
CA ILE A 153 -5.79 14.96 11.17
C ILE A 153 -5.31 13.74 11.95
N ILE A 154 -6.18 12.73 12.04
CA ILE A 154 -5.88 11.50 12.77
C ILE A 154 -6.06 10.33 11.81
N PHE A 155 -4.97 9.63 11.53
CA PHE A 155 -5.01 8.39 10.75
C PHE A 155 -4.86 7.17 11.67
N LEU A 156 -5.76 6.22 11.49
CA LEU A 156 -5.84 5.01 12.29
C LEU A 156 -4.99 3.91 11.64
N ASN A 157 -3.80 3.68 12.19
CA ASN A 157 -2.86 2.65 11.72
C ASN A 157 -3.03 1.32 12.48
N TYR A 158 -4.24 0.75 12.47
CA TYR A 158 -4.60 -0.42 13.30
C TYR A 158 -3.69 -1.63 13.09
N SER A 159 -3.41 -2.01 11.84
CA SER A 159 -2.57 -3.17 11.56
C SER A 159 -1.07 -2.86 11.48
N GLY A 160 -0.69 -1.58 11.50
CA GLY A 160 0.69 -1.13 11.35
C GLY A 160 1.17 -1.10 9.89
N ASN A 161 0.27 -1.14 8.91
CA ASN A 161 0.56 -1.25 7.48
C ASN A 161 0.18 0.01 6.68
N LEU A 162 -0.29 1.07 7.35
CA LEU A 162 -0.59 2.33 6.69
C LEU A 162 0.67 2.99 6.11
N GLY A 163 1.79 2.87 6.81
CA GLY A 163 3.05 3.49 6.43
C GLY A 163 4.10 2.44 6.09
N THR A 164 4.66 2.55 4.90
CA THR A 164 5.58 1.56 4.33
C THR A 164 6.76 2.24 3.64
N TYR A 165 7.79 1.46 3.39
CA TYR A 165 8.97 1.86 2.65
C TYR A 165 9.08 1.04 1.38
N GLY A 166 9.24 1.74 0.25
CA GLY A 166 9.60 1.16 -1.04
C GLY A 166 11.11 1.23 -1.24
N LEU A 167 11.81 0.14 -0.92
CA LEU A 167 13.26 0.07 -1.00
C LEU A 167 13.66 -0.48 -2.37
N PHE A 168 14.10 0.42 -3.26
CA PHE A 168 14.58 0.02 -4.58
C PHE A 168 15.98 -0.57 -4.47
N LYS A 169 16.20 -1.68 -5.17
CA LYS A 169 17.42 -2.48 -5.12
C LYS A 169 17.92 -2.80 -6.54
N ASN A 170 19.23 -2.70 -6.74
CA ASN A 170 19.89 -3.14 -7.97
C ASN A 170 19.79 -4.68 -8.16
N PRO A 171 19.57 -5.20 -9.39
CA PRO A 171 19.37 -4.46 -10.63
C PRO A 171 17.95 -3.92 -10.84
N GLY A 172 16.87 -4.59 -10.41
CA GLY A 172 15.51 -4.20 -10.80
C GLY A 172 14.45 -4.57 -9.78
N GLU A 173 14.79 -4.56 -8.50
CA GLU A 173 13.93 -5.05 -7.44
C GLU A 173 13.32 -3.92 -6.61
N MET A 174 12.15 -4.20 -6.05
CA MET A 174 11.51 -3.36 -5.04
C MET A 174 11.14 -4.23 -3.85
N VAL A 175 11.68 -3.88 -2.69
CA VAL A 175 11.28 -4.46 -1.40
C VAL A 175 10.28 -3.49 -0.78
N LEU A 176 9.04 -3.94 -0.57
CA LEU A 176 8.05 -3.18 0.21
C LEU A 176 8.08 -3.69 1.64
N VAL A 177 8.23 -2.82 2.63
CA VAL A 177 8.29 -3.21 4.05
C VAL A 177 7.52 -2.20 4.89
N ASN A 178 6.74 -2.64 5.88
CA ASN A 178 6.09 -1.70 6.79
C ASN A 178 7.10 -0.96 7.70
N ALA A 179 6.76 0.26 8.09
CA ALA A 179 7.63 1.12 8.89
C ALA A 179 7.94 0.52 10.27
N LYS A 180 7.04 -0.30 10.84
CA LYS A 180 7.25 -1.00 12.10
C LYS A 180 8.40 -2.02 12.01
N THR A 181 8.46 -2.80 10.94
CA THR A 181 9.55 -3.75 10.67
C THR A 181 10.86 -3.02 10.42
N ILE A 182 10.87 -1.92 9.65
CA ILE A 182 12.07 -1.09 9.45
C ILE A 182 12.61 -0.60 10.80
N TYR A 183 11.75 -0.05 11.67
CA TYR A 183 12.17 0.42 12.99
C TYR A 183 12.76 -0.70 13.87
N GLY A 184 12.18 -1.90 13.81
CA GLY A 184 12.67 -3.04 14.61
C GLY A 184 13.99 -3.64 14.13
N LEU A 185 14.38 -3.41 12.87
CA LEU A 185 15.54 -4.03 12.23
C LEU A 185 16.66 -3.05 11.87
N GLN A 186 16.39 -1.74 11.89
CA GLN A 186 17.40 -0.74 11.56
C GLN A 186 18.54 -0.75 12.58
N ASN A 187 19.76 -0.57 12.08
CA ASN A 187 20.93 -0.26 12.89
C ASN A 187 21.23 1.23 12.73
N ARG A 188 20.96 2.02 13.78
CA ARG A 188 20.95 3.49 13.74
C ARG A 188 19.95 4.00 12.69
N ASN A 189 20.45 4.51 11.57
CA ASN A 189 19.66 5.02 10.45
C ASN A 189 19.78 4.14 9.19
N LYS A 190 20.29 2.91 9.30
CA LYS A 190 20.53 2.03 8.17
C LYS A 190 19.75 0.74 8.30
N ILE A 191 19.22 0.26 7.17
CA ILE A 191 18.59 -1.06 7.07
C ILE A 191 19.31 -1.87 5.99
N SER A 192 19.58 -3.14 6.29
CA SER A 192 20.23 -4.09 5.38
C SER A 192 19.21 -5.08 4.83
N TYR A 193 19.38 -5.47 3.56
CA TYR A 193 18.57 -6.48 2.90
C TYR A 193 18.61 -7.82 3.62
N ASP A 194 19.78 -8.26 4.08
CA ASP A 194 19.92 -9.56 4.77
C ASP A 194 19.13 -9.59 6.08
N ASN A 195 19.11 -8.48 6.83
CA ASN A 195 18.30 -8.36 8.04
C ASN A 195 16.81 -8.46 7.73
N LEU A 196 16.35 -7.80 6.65
CA LEU A 196 14.97 -7.86 6.19
C LEU A 196 14.60 -9.28 5.76
N LYS A 197 15.44 -9.90 4.92
CA LYS A 197 15.26 -11.24 4.42
C LYS A 197 15.22 -12.26 5.56
N ASN A 198 16.20 -12.24 6.45
CA ASN A 198 16.25 -13.14 7.60
C ASN A 198 15.03 -12.97 8.50
N HIS A 199 14.56 -11.74 8.73
CA HIS A 199 13.35 -11.50 9.52
C HIS A 199 12.09 -12.02 8.82
N ILE A 200 11.94 -11.77 7.52
CA ILE A 200 10.76 -12.17 6.75
C ILE A 200 10.73 -13.69 6.55
N ASP A 201 11.86 -14.31 6.22
CA ASP A 201 12.01 -15.78 6.12
C ASP A 201 11.79 -16.45 7.50
N THR A 202 12.29 -15.86 8.58
CA THR A 202 12.06 -16.39 9.95
C THR A 202 10.60 -16.20 10.38
N SER A 203 9.96 -15.10 10.02
CA SER A 203 8.55 -14.87 10.36
C SER A 203 7.61 -15.78 9.58
N THR A 204 7.87 -16.02 8.29
CA THR A 204 7.10 -16.97 7.47
C THR A 204 7.30 -18.42 7.92
N THR A 205 8.51 -18.80 8.35
CA THR A 205 8.78 -20.14 8.92
C THR A 205 8.24 -20.31 10.34
N ARG A 206 8.25 -19.28 11.19
CA ARG A 206 7.66 -19.35 12.55
C ARG A 206 6.13 -19.31 12.55
N LYS A 207 5.51 -18.65 11.57
CA LYS A 207 4.04 -18.68 11.36
C LYS A 207 3.51 -20.07 11.03
N SER A 208 4.36 -21.06 10.73
CA SER A 208 3.90 -22.46 10.58
C SER A 208 3.63 -23.16 11.93
N ASN A 209 3.99 -22.57 13.08
CA ASN A 209 3.86 -23.21 14.40
C ASN A 209 3.33 -22.30 15.53
N SER A 210 2.84 -21.08 15.25
CA SER A 210 2.28 -20.21 16.30
C SER A 210 0.95 -19.56 15.90
N PHE A 211 -0.08 -19.86 16.70
CA PHE A 211 -1.42 -19.24 16.72
C PHE A 211 -1.34 -17.72 16.96
N PRO A 212 -1.87 -16.86 16.07
CA PRO A 212 -2.19 -15.47 16.40
C PRO A 212 -3.72 -15.34 16.50
N PHE A 213 -4.33 -15.94 17.52
CA PHE A 213 -5.80 -15.94 17.65
C PHE A 213 -6.40 -14.62 18.17
N PHE A 214 -5.58 -13.62 18.54
CA PHE A 214 -6.09 -12.50 19.36
C PHE A 214 -5.59 -11.09 19.00
N TRP A 215 -5.07 -10.84 17.79
CA TRP A 215 -4.47 -9.54 17.47
C TRP A 215 -4.77 -9.02 16.06
N PHE A 216 -5.76 -9.59 15.34
CA PHE A 216 -6.25 -9.00 14.10
C PHE A 216 -7.36 -8.03 14.43
N ASP A 217 -7.02 -6.77 14.66
CA ASP A 217 -7.97 -5.65 14.68
C ASP A 217 -8.37 -5.32 13.22
N HIS A 218 -8.90 -6.32 12.52
CA HIS A 218 -9.54 -6.10 11.23
C HIS A 218 -11.02 -5.84 11.51
N PRO A 219 -11.59 -4.71 11.06
CA PRO A 219 -12.97 -4.29 11.38
C PRO A 219 -14.09 -5.27 10.99
N PHE A 220 -13.76 -6.38 10.31
CA PHE A 220 -14.69 -7.37 9.78
C PHE A 220 -14.20 -8.81 9.98
N TRP A 221 -13.31 -9.05 10.95
CA TRP A 221 -12.66 -10.34 11.15
C TRP A 221 -13.63 -11.53 11.14
N ASP A 222 -14.79 -11.41 11.79
CA ASP A 222 -15.82 -12.45 11.82
C ASP A 222 -16.38 -12.78 10.43
N ASP A 223 -16.68 -11.77 9.62
CA ASP A 223 -17.17 -11.95 8.25
C ASP A 223 -16.06 -12.52 7.33
N MET A 224 -14.81 -12.10 7.54
CA MET A 224 -13.66 -12.65 6.81
C MET A 224 -13.45 -14.13 7.13
N ILE A 225 -13.51 -14.52 8.40
CA ILE A 225 -13.42 -15.92 8.84
C ILE A 225 -14.56 -16.72 8.23
N HIS A 226 -15.81 -16.25 8.36
CA HIS A 226 -16.98 -16.94 7.83
C HIS A 226 -16.81 -17.25 6.33
N ARG A 227 -16.39 -16.25 5.55
CA ARG A 227 -16.18 -16.39 4.11
C ARG A 227 -14.99 -17.27 3.77
N MET A 228 -13.91 -17.19 4.55
CA MET A 228 -12.76 -18.09 4.38
C MET A 228 -13.19 -19.55 4.52
N PHE A 229 -13.94 -19.90 5.57
CA PHE A 229 -14.47 -21.26 5.72
C PHE A 229 -15.41 -21.66 4.59
N ARG A 230 -16.20 -20.71 4.06
CA ARG A 230 -17.15 -20.95 2.96
C ARG A 230 -16.45 -21.23 1.62
N TYR A 231 -15.45 -20.45 1.25
CA TYR A 231 -14.80 -20.53 -0.08
C TYR A 231 -13.50 -21.34 -0.08
N PHE A 232 -12.87 -21.52 1.08
CA PHE A 232 -11.63 -22.27 1.26
C PHE A 232 -11.76 -23.39 2.33
N PRO A 233 -12.79 -24.26 2.27
CA PRO A 233 -13.04 -25.25 3.31
C PRO A 233 -11.90 -26.28 3.45
N LYS A 234 -11.08 -26.47 2.40
CA LYS A 234 -9.92 -27.37 2.40
C LYS A 234 -8.71 -26.83 3.17
N TYR A 235 -8.69 -25.54 3.48
CA TYR A 235 -7.59 -24.88 4.19
C TYR A 235 -7.95 -24.62 5.68
N GLY A 236 -8.68 -25.55 6.29
CA GLY A 236 -9.40 -25.39 7.56
C GLY A 236 -8.65 -24.72 8.73
N ILE A 237 -9.45 -24.12 9.63
CA ILE A 237 -9.12 -23.41 10.88
C ILE A 237 -8.30 -22.10 10.66
N PRO A 238 -8.62 -20.95 11.31
CA PRO A 238 -8.07 -19.63 10.93
C PRO A 238 -6.65 -19.41 11.46
N PHE A 239 -5.71 -20.24 11.03
CA PHE A 239 -4.29 -20.16 11.40
C PHE A 239 -3.40 -19.69 10.26
N PHE A 240 -3.99 -19.30 9.13
CA PHE A 240 -3.23 -18.89 7.96
C PHE A 240 -3.56 -17.46 7.56
N ASP A 241 -2.51 -16.72 7.20
CA ASP A 241 -2.62 -15.44 6.51
C ASP A 241 -3.57 -15.61 5.32
N LEU A 242 -4.64 -14.81 5.25
CA LEU A 242 -5.55 -14.86 4.11
C LEU A 242 -4.78 -14.54 2.83
N PRO A 243 -5.07 -15.27 1.72
CA PRO A 243 -4.34 -15.09 0.47
C PRO A 243 -4.61 -13.72 -0.18
N PHE A 244 -5.72 -13.07 0.17
CA PHE A 244 -6.17 -11.78 -0.36
C PHE A 244 -6.86 -10.95 0.71
N LEU A 245 -7.01 -9.64 0.47
CA LEU A 245 -7.60 -8.65 1.38
C LEU A 245 -6.90 -8.58 2.76
N ASN A 246 -5.70 -9.15 2.88
CA ASN A 246 -4.93 -9.14 4.12
C ASN A 246 -4.29 -7.76 4.35
N ASN A 247 -3.69 -7.54 5.50
CA ASN A 247 -2.89 -6.35 5.81
C ASN A 247 -1.40 -6.73 5.84
N ILE A 248 -0.88 -7.26 4.73
CA ILE A 248 0.55 -7.61 4.59
C ILE A 248 1.22 -6.58 3.68
N SER A 249 2.12 -5.79 4.26
CA SER A 249 2.94 -4.84 3.49
C SER A 249 4.41 -5.27 3.34
N ASN A 250 4.75 -6.53 3.62
CA ASN A 250 6.10 -7.05 3.43
C ASN A 250 6.18 -7.85 2.12
N SER A 251 6.97 -7.37 1.17
CA SER A 251 7.24 -8.00 -0.13
C SER A 251 8.74 -7.93 -0.38
N MET A 252 9.40 -9.08 -0.59
CA MET A 252 10.87 -9.14 -0.65
C MET A 252 11.46 -8.85 -2.04
N ASN A 253 10.59 -8.83 -3.04
CA ASN A 253 10.92 -8.62 -4.45
C ASN A 253 9.67 -8.13 -5.18
N ILE A 254 9.84 -7.79 -6.46
CA ILE A 254 8.76 -7.24 -7.27
C ILE A 254 7.63 -8.25 -7.51
N TYR A 255 7.92 -9.55 -7.56
CA TYR A 255 6.89 -10.59 -7.72
C TYR A 255 5.97 -10.66 -6.51
N ASP A 256 6.54 -10.60 -5.30
CA ASP A 256 5.77 -10.55 -4.06
C ASP A 256 4.92 -9.28 -4.00
N PHE A 257 5.50 -8.14 -4.41
CA PHE A 257 4.81 -6.86 -4.44
C PHE A 257 3.59 -6.91 -5.37
N ILE A 258 3.78 -7.32 -6.62
CA ILE A 258 2.69 -7.41 -7.60
C ILE A 258 1.63 -8.41 -7.14
N ARG A 259 2.03 -9.55 -6.59
CA ARG A 259 1.09 -10.54 -6.06
C ARG A 259 0.26 -9.96 -4.90
N ASN A 260 0.89 -9.28 -3.95
CA ASN A 260 0.19 -8.67 -2.82
C ASN A 260 -0.70 -7.51 -3.26
N TRP A 261 -0.25 -6.68 -4.19
CA TRP A 261 -1.02 -5.56 -4.70
C TRP A 261 -2.25 -6.02 -5.49
N THR A 262 -2.10 -6.98 -6.39
CA THR A 262 -3.20 -7.54 -7.21
C THR A 262 -4.24 -8.30 -6.37
N LEU A 263 -3.89 -8.75 -5.16
CA LEU A 263 -4.78 -9.44 -4.22
C LEU A 263 -5.24 -8.54 -3.05
N PHE A 264 -4.97 -7.23 -3.13
CA PHE A 264 -5.42 -6.22 -2.16
C PHE A 264 -4.88 -6.48 -0.74
N ASN A 265 -3.68 -7.05 -0.63
CA ASN A 265 -3.03 -7.35 0.63
C ASN A 265 -2.30 -6.15 1.25
N ILE A 266 -2.14 -5.04 0.53
CA ILE A 266 -1.31 -3.91 0.95
C ILE A 266 -2.17 -2.79 1.56
N GLY A 267 -1.76 -2.27 2.71
CA GLY A 267 -2.35 -1.08 3.34
C GLY A 267 -3.38 -1.34 4.43
N GLU A 268 -3.95 -0.26 4.96
CA GLU A 268 -5.06 -0.27 5.93
C GLU A 268 -6.40 -0.09 5.23
N VAL A 269 -7.44 -0.71 5.77
CA VAL A 269 -8.83 -0.52 5.30
C VAL A 269 -9.38 0.78 5.88
N CYS A 270 -9.85 1.69 5.04
CA CYS A 270 -10.49 2.95 5.48
C CYS A 270 -12.01 2.94 5.28
N HIS A 271 -12.53 2.13 4.36
CA HIS A 271 -13.96 2.00 4.09
C HIS A 271 -14.29 0.59 3.62
N ALA A 272 -15.37 0.00 4.14
CA ALA A 272 -15.93 -1.23 3.57
C ALA A 272 -17.43 -1.36 3.84
N CYS A 273 -18.18 -1.75 2.80
CA CYS A 273 -19.62 -2.03 2.83
C CYS A 273 -20.45 -0.96 3.53
N GLY A 274 -20.16 0.31 3.25
CA GLY A 274 -20.88 1.46 3.81
C GLY A 274 -20.40 1.89 5.19
N ASN A 275 -19.51 1.12 5.83
CA ASN A 275 -18.88 1.51 7.09
C ASN A 275 -17.57 2.23 6.81
N ILE A 276 -17.50 3.50 7.22
CA ILE A 276 -16.27 4.30 7.22
C ILE A 276 -15.53 3.96 8.51
N ILE A 277 -14.37 3.32 8.39
CA ILE A 277 -13.51 2.92 9.50
C ILE A 277 -12.65 4.10 9.94
N ASP A 278 -12.08 4.81 8.97
CA ASP A 278 -11.28 6.02 9.18
C ASP A 278 -11.79 7.09 8.22
N LYS A 279 -12.42 8.12 8.79
CA LYS A 279 -13.03 9.21 8.04
C LYS A 279 -11.99 10.05 7.32
N ASP A 280 -10.92 10.42 7.99
CA ASP A 280 -9.88 11.28 7.41
C ASP A 280 -9.16 10.55 6.28
N LEU A 281 -8.88 9.25 6.49
CA LEU A 281 -8.22 8.42 5.50
C LEU A 281 -9.11 8.10 4.29
N SER A 282 -10.43 7.90 4.48
CA SER A 282 -11.36 7.73 3.35
C SER A 282 -11.50 9.01 2.55
N VAL A 283 -11.63 10.18 3.20
CA VAL A 283 -11.63 11.49 2.52
C VAL A 283 -10.35 11.68 1.71
N MET A 284 -9.19 11.42 2.32
CA MET A 284 -7.89 11.51 1.66
C MET A 284 -7.83 10.59 0.41
N THR A 285 -8.21 9.33 0.57
CA THR A 285 -8.22 8.33 -0.50
C THR A 285 -9.10 8.78 -1.67
N ARG A 286 -10.31 9.25 -1.38
CA ARG A 286 -11.24 9.78 -2.39
C ARG A 286 -10.68 10.99 -3.12
N VAL A 287 -10.05 11.92 -2.42
CA VAL A 287 -9.40 13.08 -3.05
C VAL A 287 -8.27 12.65 -3.99
N LEU A 288 -7.46 11.66 -3.59
CA LEU A 288 -6.40 11.09 -4.45
C LEU A 288 -7.00 10.39 -5.68
N LEU A 289 -8.03 9.58 -5.53
CA LEU A 289 -8.74 8.92 -6.64
C LEU A 289 -9.36 9.94 -7.61
N LYS A 290 -9.97 11.01 -7.09
CA LYS A 290 -10.53 12.11 -7.89
C LYS A 290 -9.46 12.78 -8.75
N LYS A 291 -8.27 12.95 -8.20
CA LYS A 291 -7.13 13.59 -8.89
C LYS A 291 -6.38 12.66 -9.82
N ALA A 292 -6.48 11.35 -9.60
CA ALA A 292 -6.09 10.35 -10.59
C ALA A 292 -6.99 10.35 -11.84
N GLY A 293 -8.11 11.10 -11.82
CA GLY A 293 -9.06 11.20 -12.93
C GLY A 293 -10.11 10.10 -12.93
N LEU A 294 -10.34 9.41 -11.80
CA LEU A 294 -11.23 8.25 -11.74
C LEU A 294 -12.70 8.60 -11.45
N ASN A 295 -13.08 9.88 -11.46
CA ASN A 295 -14.46 10.32 -11.18
C ASN A 295 -15.49 9.81 -12.20
N GLU A 296 -15.07 9.55 -13.43
CA GLU A 296 -15.97 9.00 -14.45
C GLU A 296 -16.31 7.54 -14.16
N ILE A 297 -15.38 6.82 -13.51
CA ILE A 297 -15.49 5.38 -13.21
C ILE A 297 -16.11 5.16 -11.83
N MET A 298 -15.87 6.06 -10.88
CA MET A 298 -16.28 5.93 -9.47
C MET A 298 -17.03 7.18 -9.03
N ASN A 299 -18.09 7.01 -8.24
CA ASN A 299 -18.79 8.11 -7.59
C ASN A 299 -17.92 8.59 -6.41
N ILE A 300 -17.17 9.65 -6.66
CA ILE A 300 -16.25 10.24 -5.70
C ILE A 300 -16.86 11.54 -5.20
N GLU A 301 -17.65 11.44 -4.13
CA GLU A 301 -18.20 12.59 -3.44
C GLU A 301 -17.13 13.20 -2.52
N THR A 302 -16.62 14.36 -2.91
CA THR A 302 -15.70 15.16 -2.08
C THR A 302 -16.09 16.63 -2.18
N GLU A 303 -16.34 17.30 -1.05
CA GLU A 303 -16.56 18.76 -0.99
C GLU A 303 -15.28 19.58 -1.29
N GLN A 304 -14.14 18.88 -1.35
CA GLN A 304 -12.82 19.45 -1.52
C GLN A 304 -12.45 19.64 -3.00
N ASN A 305 -12.19 20.89 -3.39
CA ASN A 305 -12.03 21.28 -4.80
C ASN A 305 -10.59 21.65 -5.20
N SER A 306 -9.70 21.98 -4.26
CA SER A 306 -8.34 22.41 -4.57
C SER A 306 -7.29 21.39 -4.13
N PHE A 307 -6.42 20.98 -5.07
CA PHE A 307 -5.40 19.97 -4.82
C PHE A 307 -4.09 20.39 -5.46
N GLU A 308 -3.07 20.45 -4.62
CA GLU A 308 -1.67 20.49 -5.03
C GLU A 308 -0.96 19.43 -4.19
N ASN A 309 -0.57 18.33 -4.83
CA ASN A 309 0.30 17.33 -4.23
C ASN A 309 1.34 16.89 -5.26
N ASN A 310 2.53 16.55 -4.81
CA ASN A 310 3.51 15.82 -5.59
C ASN A 310 3.56 14.39 -5.05
N ILE A 311 2.70 13.52 -5.57
CA ILE A 311 2.61 12.14 -5.11
C ILE A 311 2.35 11.21 -6.29
N THR A 312 2.98 10.05 -6.24
CA THR A 312 2.71 8.96 -7.17
C THR A 312 1.56 8.11 -6.64
N LEU A 313 0.69 7.61 -7.51
CA LEU A 313 -0.40 6.71 -7.16
C LEU A 313 -0.26 5.39 -7.91
N LEU A 314 -0.42 4.29 -7.19
CA LEU A 314 -0.63 2.95 -7.72
C LEU A 314 -2.00 2.48 -7.26
N ILE A 315 -2.93 2.31 -8.19
CA ILE A 315 -4.33 2.01 -7.89
C ILE A 315 -4.68 0.66 -8.50
N ALA A 316 -5.10 -0.28 -7.67
CA ALA A 316 -5.74 -1.50 -8.12
C ALA A 316 -7.25 -1.36 -7.88
N HIS A 317 -8.03 -1.48 -8.96
CA HIS A 317 -9.47 -1.28 -8.97
C HIS A 317 -10.17 -2.55 -9.41
N LEU A 318 -11.02 -3.12 -8.56
CA LEU A 318 -11.89 -4.22 -8.92
C LEU A 318 -13.32 -3.71 -9.12
N ASP A 319 -13.85 -3.83 -10.32
CA ASP A 319 -15.24 -3.49 -10.62
C ASP A 319 -16.14 -4.72 -10.55
N LEU A 320 -17.04 -4.79 -9.57
CA LEU A 320 -17.89 -5.97 -9.40
C LEU A 320 -19.09 -6.04 -10.34
N GLU A 321 -19.48 -4.94 -11.00
CA GLU A 321 -20.58 -4.72 -11.97
C GLU A 321 -21.28 -3.39 -11.73
#